data_AF-A0A9P5QK54-F1
#
_entry.id   AF-A0A9P5QK54-F1
#
_cell.length_a   1.000
_cell.length_b   1.000
_cell.length_c   1.000
_cell.angle_alpha   90.00
_cell.angle_beta   90.00
_cell.angle_gamma   90.00
#
_symmetry.space_group_name_H-M   'P 1'
#
loop_
_entity.id
_entity.type
_entity.pdbx_description
1 polymer ?
#
loop_
_entity_poly.entity_id
_entity_poly.type
_entity_poly.pdbx_seq_one_letter_code
_entity_poly.pdbx_strand_id
1 'polypeptide(L)'
;MSMLVDVIMGQTLGEIDISEDLILALSCGHALTMTSLDGMMEMNDYYENETDLRTGVVTYTGKKPLAGIEIGQVACHLCRKPISGLYRYGRRVKVAQLTERSKKFHLKQAKAMNNAQQAFDVARARVEENEAKLHLTLTKYTPEPRSEPPEASLRQIGKTPGDQLLPMSNFMNISQVYQIPTEQEDIWKNIMDPVQLSMKKFTDINKEALKSPSKKLFDAAVSHLYRIKAAPTFDVTSDEVTQPLLPTPSATASDIVNACILECGLPRDGHSGSSFVDSLQERINVLIFVVSKVTSAISRMDASNAGSGTNSGWYWLSEDLISCCMVHAEMLLEASLKGKRERTAAFAHMIRMDLILKTTQLVGSKPMPSEEEAQAQRLARADELMGQFMMEHQAIKDDCPIGIKPESLEKALALEKKMKTAIRIARGLSLYEPLSQEEKVELIRAVEQHLHGSGRWYLCPNGHPYVIGECGMAMEGSICPECGARVGGGDHTLLSTNTVNNEFEALRGR
;
A
#
# COMPACT_ATOMS: atom_id res chain seq x y z
N MET A 1 -33.97 -56.47 0.59
CA MET A 1 -33.62 -55.90 1.91
C MET A 1 -32.12 -56.04 2.13
N SER A 2 -31.29 -55.36 1.33
CA SER A 2 -29.82 -55.56 1.32
C SER A 2 -29.04 -54.24 1.38
N MET A 3 -29.69 -53.15 1.78
CA MET A 3 -28.98 -51.88 2.00
C MET A 3 -28.18 -52.01 3.29
N LEU A 4 -26.87 -51.82 3.21
CA LEU A 4 -25.97 -51.74 4.35
C LEU A 4 -26.12 -50.35 4.96
N VAL A 5 -26.58 -50.29 6.21
CA VAL A 5 -27.03 -49.07 6.88
C VAL A 5 -26.08 -48.70 8.03
N ASP A 6 -25.46 -49.69 8.68
CA ASP A 6 -24.39 -49.49 9.65
C ASP A 6 -23.02 -49.78 9.02
N VAL A 7 -22.21 -48.75 8.89
CA VAL A 7 -20.86 -48.81 8.29
C VAL A 7 -19.82 -49.29 9.30
N ILE A 8 -20.12 -49.19 10.60
CA ILE A 8 -19.21 -49.58 11.69
C ILE A 8 -19.33 -51.10 11.94
N MET A 9 -20.55 -51.62 12.09
CA MET A 9 -20.79 -53.04 12.37
C MET A 9 -21.13 -53.87 11.11
N GLY A 10 -21.30 -53.21 9.96
CA GLY A 10 -21.58 -53.88 8.67
C GLY A 10 -23.00 -54.43 8.54
N GLN A 11 -23.95 -53.93 9.33
CA GLN A 11 -25.32 -54.46 9.41
C GLN A 11 -26.24 -53.91 8.31
N THR A 12 -27.19 -54.74 7.89
CA THR A 12 -28.21 -54.39 6.91
C THR A 12 -29.48 -53.82 7.55
N LEU A 13 -30.32 -53.15 6.75
CA LEU A 13 -31.58 -52.55 7.23
C LEU A 13 -32.50 -53.52 8.00
N GLY A 14 -32.44 -54.83 7.72
CA GLY A 14 -33.27 -55.82 8.39
C GLY A 14 -32.74 -56.28 9.75
N GLU A 15 -31.50 -55.93 10.09
CA GLU A 15 -30.79 -56.40 11.29
C GLU A 15 -30.68 -55.33 12.37
N ILE A 16 -31.10 -54.09 12.08
CA ILE A 16 -30.96 -52.94 12.98
C ILE A 16 -32.24 -52.73 13.78
N ASP A 17 -32.09 -52.58 15.09
CA ASP A 17 -33.16 -52.12 15.96
C ASP A 17 -33.24 -50.59 15.95
N ILE A 18 -34.34 -50.06 15.40
CA ILE A 18 -34.60 -48.63 15.28
C ILE A 18 -34.78 -47.97 16.66
N SER A 19 -35.10 -48.75 17.70
CA SER A 19 -35.24 -48.24 19.06
C SER A 19 -33.90 -47.96 19.75
N GLU A 20 -32.83 -48.63 19.30
CA GLU A 20 -31.47 -48.45 19.85
C GLU A 20 -30.65 -47.43 19.04
N ASP A 21 -30.71 -47.47 17.70
CA ASP A 21 -30.00 -46.52 16.83
C ASP A 21 -30.90 -46.00 15.71
N LEU A 22 -31.11 -44.68 15.70
CA LEU A 22 -31.99 -44.01 14.74
C LEU A 22 -31.38 -44.02 13.34
N ILE A 23 -32.20 -44.34 12.34
CA ILE A 23 -31.79 -44.33 10.94
C ILE A 23 -32.13 -42.97 10.32
N LEU A 24 -31.15 -42.32 9.70
CA LEU A 24 -31.31 -41.05 9.01
C LEU A 24 -31.31 -41.25 7.49
N ALA A 25 -32.39 -40.82 6.84
CA ALA A 25 -32.52 -40.84 5.39
C ALA A 25 -31.75 -39.66 4.75
N LEU A 26 -30.82 -39.97 3.85
CA LEU A 26 -30.04 -39.01 3.10
C LEU A 26 -30.82 -38.50 1.88
N SER A 27 -30.46 -37.31 1.39
CA SER A 27 -31.00 -36.73 0.16
C SER A 27 -30.73 -37.56 -1.10
N CYS A 28 -29.78 -38.50 -1.05
CA CYS A 28 -29.53 -39.45 -2.13
C CYS A 28 -30.47 -40.68 -2.14
N GLY A 29 -31.36 -40.81 -1.15
CA GLY A 29 -32.28 -41.92 -0.98
C GLY A 29 -31.72 -43.12 -0.19
N HIS A 30 -30.44 -43.07 0.20
CA HIS A 30 -29.84 -44.07 1.11
C HIS A 30 -30.08 -43.70 2.57
N ALA A 31 -30.12 -44.70 3.44
CA ALA A 31 -30.32 -44.52 4.87
C ALA A 31 -29.10 -45.06 5.62
N LEU A 32 -28.66 -44.34 6.66
CA LEU A 32 -27.52 -44.73 7.51
C LEU A 32 -27.88 -44.57 8.98
N THR A 33 -27.26 -45.37 9.85
CA THR A 33 -27.43 -45.21 11.30
C THR A 33 -26.85 -43.88 11.78
N MET A 34 -27.41 -43.34 12.87
CA MET A 34 -26.97 -42.08 13.44
C MET A 34 -25.55 -42.19 13.99
N THR A 35 -25.17 -43.32 14.59
CA THR A 35 -23.81 -43.58 15.06
C THR A 35 -22.78 -43.58 13.93
N SER A 36 -23.07 -44.27 12.82
CA SER A 36 -22.23 -44.28 11.62
C SER A 36 -22.07 -42.88 11.04
N LEU A 37 -23.17 -42.11 10.94
CA LEU A 37 -23.12 -40.74 10.44
C LEU A 37 -22.38 -39.80 11.38
N ASP A 38 -22.54 -39.92 12.70
CA ASP A 38 -21.84 -39.11 13.69
C ASP A 38 -20.32 -39.33 13.61
N GLY A 39 -19.88 -40.58 13.38
CA GLY A 39 -18.48 -40.92 13.11
C GLY A 39 -17.98 -40.34 11.80
N MET A 40 -18.69 -40.57 10.68
CA MET A 40 -18.31 -40.03 9.36
C MET A 40 -18.29 -38.48 9.33
N MET A 41 -19.12 -37.85 10.15
CA MET A 41 -19.25 -36.40 10.25
C MET A 41 -18.42 -35.80 11.38
N GLU A 42 -17.57 -36.57 12.05
CA GLU A 42 -16.62 -36.07 13.07
C GLU A 42 -17.31 -35.12 14.08
N MET A 43 -18.50 -35.47 14.56
CA MET A 43 -19.35 -34.55 15.34
C MET A 43 -18.63 -33.95 16.57
N ASN A 44 -17.73 -34.72 17.18
CA ASN A 44 -16.92 -34.33 18.33
C ASN A 44 -15.97 -33.15 18.06
N ASP A 45 -15.64 -32.87 16.81
CA ASP A 45 -14.77 -31.73 16.45
C ASP A 45 -15.54 -30.40 16.39
N TYR A 46 -16.86 -30.47 16.20
CA TYR A 46 -17.72 -29.29 15.97
C TYR A 46 -18.61 -28.95 17.16
N TYR A 47 -18.83 -29.92 18.06
CA TYR A 47 -19.72 -29.79 19.21
C TYR A 47 -19.01 -30.25 20.48
N GLU A 48 -19.39 -29.61 21.59
CA GLU A 48 -19.01 -30.07 22.93
C GLU A 48 -19.91 -31.25 23.28
N ASN A 49 -19.31 -32.29 23.84
CA ASN A 49 -19.99 -33.51 24.18
C ASN A 49 -19.80 -33.84 25.66
N GLU A 50 -20.86 -34.29 26.29
CA GLU A 50 -20.85 -34.93 27.60
C GLU A 50 -21.25 -36.38 27.41
N THR A 51 -20.35 -37.27 27.77
CA THR A 51 -20.58 -38.71 27.74
C THR A 51 -20.99 -39.15 29.13
N ASP A 52 -22.21 -39.65 29.27
CA ASP A 52 -22.63 -40.28 30.52
C ASP A 52 -21.86 -41.59 30.70
N LEU A 53 -20.96 -41.62 31.69
CA LEU A 53 -20.07 -42.75 31.99
C LEU A 53 -20.82 -44.04 32.36
N ARG A 54 -22.12 -43.95 32.71
CA ARG A 54 -22.93 -45.08 33.15
C ARG A 54 -23.78 -45.70 32.03
N THR A 55 -24.20 -44.90 31.06
CA THR A 55 -25.05 -45.34 29.94
C THR A 55 -24.33 -45.35 28.59
N GLY A 56 -23.16 -44.70 28.49
CA GLY A 56 -22.40 -44.55 27.24
C GLY A 56 -23.02 -43.58 26.24
N VAL A 57 -24.14 -42.91 26.60
CA VAL A 57 -24.84 -41.98 25.72
C VAL A 57 -24.07 -40.67 25.62
N VAL A 58 -23.81 -40.24 24.39
CA VAL A 58 -23.15 -38.96 24.08
C VAL A 58 -24.22 -37.90 23.87
N THR A 59 -24.20 -36.86 24.70
CA THR A 59 -25.07 -35.69 24.55
C THR A 59 -24.24 -34.48 24.13
N TYR A 60 -24.73 -33.72 23.15
CA TYR A 60 -24.02 -32.53 22.65
C TYR A 60 -24.58 -31.27 23.32
N THR A 61 -23.79 -30.64 24.19
CA THR A 61 -24.21 -29.54 25.07
C THR A 61 -23.89 -28.17 24.50
N GLY A 62 -22.88 -28.07 23.62
CA GLY A 62 -22.34 -26.79 23.16
C GLY A 62 -21.75 -26.83 21.75
N LYS A 63 -21.35 -25.66 21.26
CA LYS A 63 -20.76 -25.45 19.93
C LYS A 63 -19.27 -25.15 20.06
N LYS A 64 -18.39 -25.96 19.48
CA LYS A 64 -16.95 -25.67 19.46
C LYS A 64 -16.59 -24.60 18.43
N PRO A 65 -15.57 -23.76 18.67
CA PRO A 65 -15.03 -22.86 17.65
C PRO A 65 -14.58 -23.64 16.42
N LEU A 66 -14.76 -23.06 15.22
CA LEU A 66 -14.34 -23.71 13.98
C LEU A 66 -12.82 -23.74 13.92
N ALA A 67 -12.23 -24.92 13.75
CA ALA A 67 -10.78 -25.12 13.83
C ALA A 67 -9.95 -24.44 12.70
N GLY A 68 -10.56 -23.70 11.78
CA GLY A 68 -9.85 -23.08 10.64
C GLY A 68 -9.23 -24.09 9.65
N ILE A 69 -9.51 -25.39 9.81
CA ILE A 69 -8.96 -26.47 9.00
C ILE A 69 -9.74 -26.58 7.68
N GLU A 70 -9.02 -26.77 6.57
CA GLU A 70 -9.63 -27.08 5.27
C GLU A 70 -10.27 -28.47 5.30
N ILE A 71 -11.59 -28.52 5.34
CA ILE A 71 -12.36 -29.77 5.33
C ILE A 71 -13.09 -30.00 4.00
N GLY A 72 -13.08 -31.25 3.54
CA GLY A 72 -13.83 -31.69 2.37
C GLY A 72 -15.28 -32.05 2.69
N GLN A 73 -16.13 -32.11 1.65
CA GLN A 73 -17.51 -32.55 1.83
C GLN A 73 -17.57 -34.09 1.92
N VAL A 74 -18.18 -34.59 2.99
CA VAL A 74 -18.37 -36.04 3.18
C VAL A 74 -19.43 -36.56 2.21
N ALA A 75 -19.13 -37.67 1.56
CA ALA A 75 -20.00 -38.32 0.60
C ALA A 75 -20.62 -39.60 1.17
N CYS A 76 -21.81 -39.95 0.70
CA CYS A 76 -22.46 -41.22 1.02
C CYS A 76 -21.59 -42.39 0.55
N HIS A 77 -21.33 -43.38 1.41
CA HIS A 77 -20.46 -44.51 1.07
C HIS A 77 -21.04 -45.40 -0.04
N LEU A 78 -22.38 -45.45 -0.19
CA LEU A 78 -23.05 -46.29 -1.19
C LEU A 78 -23.04 -45.69 -2.60
N CYS A 79 -23.23 -44.37 -2.72
CA CYS A 79 -23.41 -43.72 -4.02
C CYS A 79 -22.49 -42.54 -4.30
N ARG A 80 -21.62 -42.18 -3.35
CA ARG A 80 -20.69 -41.05 -3.40
C ARG A 80 -21.34 -39.68 -3.60
N LYS A 81 -22.67 -39.56 -3.52
CA LYS A 81 -23.35 -38.26 -3.50
C LYS A 81 -23.00 -37.51 -2.20
N PRO A 82 -22.73 -36.18 -2.27
CA PRO A 82 -22.39 -35.40 -1.08
C PRO A 82 -23.54 -35.39 -0.08
N ILE A 83 -23.24 -35.63 1.19
CA ILE A 83 -24.24 -35.60 2.24
C ILE A 83 -24.59 -34.14 2.52
N SER A 84 -25.87 -33.81 2.39
CA SER A 84 -26.43 -32.48 2.63
C SER A 84 -27.92 -32.56 2.95
N GLY A 85 -28.45 -31.54 3.64
CA GLY A 85 -29.87 -31.43 3.98
C GLY A 85 -30.25 -31.91 5.38
N LEU A 86 -29.33 -32.52 6.13
CA LEU A 86 -29.56 -32.91 7.52
C LEU A 86 -29.17 -31.78 8.48
N TYR A 87 -30.11 -31.35 9.33
CA TYR A 87 -29.90 -30.23 10.27
C TYR A 87 -28.82 -30.53 11.32
N ARG A 88 -28.77 -31.76 11.85
CA ARG A 88 -27.77 -32.21 12.85
C ARG A 88 -26.33 -31.95 12.39
N TYR A 89 -26.03 -32.33 11.15
CA TYR A 89 -24.70 -32.19 10.54
C TYR A 89 -24.50 -30.84 9.81
N GLY A 90 -25.45 -29.92 9.94
CA GLY A 90 -25.47 -28.68 9.17
C GLY A 90 -24.23 -27.82 9.36
N ARG A 91 -23.63 -27.80 10.56
CA ARG A 91 -22.40 -27.04 10.85
C ARG A 91 -21.23 -27.53 10.01
N ARG A 92 -20.88 -28.82 10.08
CA ARG A 92 -19.81 -29.42 9.27
C ARG A 92 -20.07 -29.27 7.77
N VAL A 93 -21.28 -29.58 7.31
CA VAL A 93 -21.64 -29.49 5.88
C VAL A 93 -21.48 -28.06 5.36
N LYS A 94 -21.93 -27.04 6.12
CA LYS A 94 -21.78 -25.63 5.73
C LYS A 94 -20.32 -25.19 5.72
N VAL A 95 -19.51 -25.65 6.68
CA VAL A 95 -18.07 -25.35 6.73
C VAL A 95 -17.36 -25.97 5.52
N ALA A 96 -17.63 -27.23 5.19
CA ALA A 96 -17.06 -27.87 3.99
C ALA A 96 -17.46 -27.16 2.70
N GLN A 97 -18.73 -26.75 2.57
CA GLN A 97 -19.19 -25.96 1.42
C GLN A 97 -18.52 -24.59 1.34
N LEU A 98 -18.29 -23.93 2.48
CA LEU A 98 -17.56 -22.66 2.54
C LEU A 98 -16.10 -22.84 2.11
N THR A 99 -15.42 -23.87 2.61
CA THR A 99 -14.03 -24.20 2.26
C THR A 99 -13.89 -24.42 0.76
N GLU A 100 -14.75 -25.27 0.17
CA GLU A 100 -14.72 -25.56 -1.27
C GLU A 100 -15.00 -24.31 -2.12
N ARG A 101 -15.97 -23.48 -1.72
CA ARG A 101 -16.26 -22.20 -2.40
C ARG A 101 -15.10 -21.23 -2.28
N SER A 102 -14.47 -21.15 -1.11
CA SER A 102 -13.33 -20.28 -0.86
C SER A 102 -12.11 -20.72 -1.67
N LYS A 103 -11.84 -22.02 -1.77
CA LYS A 103 -10.77 -22.58 -2.60
C LYS A 103 -10.96 -22.26 -4.08
N LYS A 104 -12.16 -22.48 -4.61
CA LYS A 104 -12.50 -22.11 -6.00
C LYS A 104 -12.35 -20.61 -6.24
N PHE A 105 -12.79 -19.80 -5.28
CA PHE A 105 -12.64 -18.35 -5.34
C PHE A 105 -11.17 -17.93 -5.35
N HIS A 106 -10.35 -18.47 -4.45
CA HIS A 106 -8.91 -18.18 -4.37
C HIS A 106 -8.16 -18.59 -5.64
N LEU A 107 -8.47 -19.76 -6.21
CA LEU A 107 -7.88 -20.20 -7.49
C LEU A 107 -8.26 -19.25 -8.64
N LYS A 108 -9.53 -18.81 -8.72
CA LYS A 108 -9.98 -17.82 -9.70
C LYS A 108 -9.24 -16.50 -9.53
N GLN A 109 -9.13 -16.01 -8.30
CA GLN A 109 -8.44 -14.75 -7.99
C GLN A 109 -6.94 -14.83 -8.27
N ALA A 110 -6.26 -15.93 -7.90
CA ALA A 110 -4.84 -16.12 -8.16
C ALA A 110 -4.54 -16.14 -9.68
N LYS A 111 -5.40 -16.80 -10.47
CA LYS A 111 -5.28 -16.78 -11.94
C LYS A 111 -5.52 -15.37 -12.50
N ALA A 112 -6.54 -14.66 -12.02
CA ALA A 112 -6.80 -13.28 -12.43
C ALA A 112 -5.63 -12.35 -12.07
N MET A 113 -5.03 -12.53 -10.89
CA MET A 113 -3.87 -11.79 -10.43
C MET A 113 -2.66 -12.01 -11.34
N ASN A 114 -2.31 -13.27 -11.62
CA ASN A 114 -1.17 -13.60 -12.48
C ASN A 114 -1.36 -12.99 -13.89
N ASN A 115 -2.55 -13.10 -14.46
CA ASN A 115 -2.86 -12.49 -15.75
C ASN A 115 -2.78 -10.94 -15.73
N ALA A 116 -3.17 -10.32 -14.61
CA ALA A 116 -3.06 -8.87 -14.44
C ALA A 116 -1.60 -8.43 -14.28
N GLN A 117 -0.79 -9.20 -13.54
CA GLN A 117 0.63 -8.96 -13.37
C GLN A 117 1.38 -9.02 -14.70
N GLN A 118 1.18 -10.09 -15.47
CA GLN A 118 1.79 -10.24 -16.78
C GLN A 118 1.40 -9.10 -17.73
N ALA A 119 0.13 -8.69 -17.71
CA ALA A 119 -0.33 -7.56 -18.49
C ALA A 119 0.32 -6.24 -18.05
N PHE A 120 0.55 -6.06 -16.75
CA PHE A 120 1.24 -4.89 -16.22
C PHE A 120 2.73 -4.89 -16.58
N ASP A 121 3.40 -6.03 -16.54
CA ASP A 121 4.82 -6.15 -16.93
C ASP A 121 5.01 -5.80 -18.42
N VAL A 122 4.10 -6.27 -19.29
CA VAL A 122 4.08 -5.89 -20.71
C VAL A 122 3.80 -4.39 -20.88
N ALA A 123 2.85 -3.83 -20.11
CA ALA A 123 2.57 -2.40 -20.14
C ALA A 123 3.78 -1.56 -19.68
N ARG A 124 4.50 -2.03 -18.64
CA ARG A 124 5.71 -1.39 -18.12
C ARG A 124 6.80 -1.31 -19.17
N ALA A 125 7.12 -2.45 -19.80
CA ALA A 125 8.11 -2.51 -20.86
C ALA A 125 7.76 -1.56 -22.02
N ARG A 126 6.49 -1.54 -22.46
CA ARG A 126 6.03 -0.63 -23.52
C ARG A 126 6.19 0.84 -23.14
N VAL A 127 5.91 1.21 -21.87
CA VAL A 127 6.12 2.59 -21.40
C VAL A 127 7.60 2.96 -21.39
N GLU A 128 8.46 2.04 -20.96
CA GLU A 128 9.92 2.24 -20.96
C GLU A 128 10.48 2.41 -22.37
N GLU A 129 10.01 1.63 -23.34
CA GLU A 129 10.38 1.79 -24.76
C GLU A 129 9.95 3.14 -25.35
N ASN A 130 8.80 3.66 -24.91
CA ASN A 130 8.27 4.94 -25.38
C ASN A 130 8.71 6.14 -24.54
N GLU A 131 9.53 5.93 -23.51
CA GLU A 131 9.95 6.98 -22.58
C GLU A 131 10.74 8.09 -23.29
N ALA A 132 11.61 7.73 -24.23
CA ALA A 132 12.34 8.70 -25.04
C ALA A 132 11.41 9.62 -25.86
N LYS A 133 10.28 9.08 -26.34
CA LYS A 133 9.29 9.85 -27.09
C LYS A 133 8.54 10.84 -26.20
N LEU A 134 8.23 10.46 -24.95
CA LEU A 134 7.67 11.38 -23.96
C LEU A 134 8.65 12.52 -23.69
N HIS A 135 9.92 12.19 -23.40
CA HIS A 135 10.97 13.19 -23.13
C HIS A 135 11.18 14.17 -24.29
N LEU A 136 11.18 13.68 -25.54
CA LEU A 136 11.29 14.51 -26.74
C LEU A 136 10.13 15.50 -26.91
N THR A 137 8.94 15.20 -26.41
CA THR A 137 7.80 16.12 -26.47
C THR A 137 7.85 17.14 -25.34
N LEU A 138 8.27 16.71 -24.14
CA LEU A 138 8.41 17.59 -22.98
C LEU A 138 9.41 18.72 -23.23
N THR A 139 10.48 18.47 -23.97
CA THR A 139 11.47 19.51 -24.32
C THR A 139 11.01 20.44 -25.44
N LYS A 140 10.05 20.03 -26.27
CA LYS A 140 9.50 20.87 -27.36
C LYS A 140 8.50 21.90 -26.88
N TYR A 141 7.72 21.55 -25.87
CA TYR A 141 6.66 22.40 -25.33
C TYR A 141 7.02 22.76 -23.90
N THR A 142 7.60 23.95 -23.72
CA THR A 142 7.91 24.46 -22.38
C THR A 142 6.61 24.97 -21.76
N PRO A 143 6.13 24.39 -20.64
CA PRO A 143 4.96 24.92 -19.95
C PRO A 143 5.27 26.33 -19.42
N GLU A 144 4.26 27.21 -19.41
CA GLU A 144 4.40 28.51 -18.77
C GLU A 144 4.70 28.32 -17.28
N PRO A 145 5.73 28.99 -16.72
CA PRO A 145 6.12 28.81 -15.33
C PRO A 145 5.01 29.34 -14.41
N ARG A 146 4.57 28.50 -13.48
CA ARG A 146 3.55 28.85 -12.49
C ARG A 146 4.06 28.69 -11.07
N SER A 147 3.93 29.74 -10.28
CA SER A 147 4.24 29.76 -8.85
C SER A 147 3.12 29.14 -7.99
N GLU A 148 1.87 29.32 -8.41
CA GLU A 148 0.68 28.94 -7.63
C GLU A 148 0.12 27.54 -7.99
N PRO A 149 -0.41 26.80 -6.99
CA PRO A 149 -1.08 25.52 -7.23
C PRO A 149 -2.37 25.67 -8.04
N PRO A 150 -2.75 24.64 -8.82
CA PRO A 150 -4.08 24.57 -9.42
C PRO A 150 -5.19 24.58 -8.35
N GLU A 151 -6.40 24.98 -8.76
CA GLU A 151 -7.53 25.12 -7.85
C GLU A 151 -7.78 23.83 -7.07
N ALA A 152 -7.83 23.93 -5.73
CA ALA A 152 -7.94 22.77 -4.85
C ALA A 152 -9.23 21.96 -5.08
N SER A 153 -10.29 22.58 -5.62
CA SER A 153 -11.54 21.91 -6.00
C SER A 153 -11.36 20.92 -7.17
N LEU A 154 -10.37 21.14 -8.05
CA LEU A 154 -10.09 20.30 -9.22
C LEU A 154 -9.09 19.18 -8.91
N ARG A 155 -8.24 19.37 -7.90
CA ARG A 155 -7.22 18.40 -7.43
C ARG A 155 -7.83 17.26 -6.62
N GLN A 156 -8.49 16.34 -7.33
CA GLN A 156 -9.19 15.19 -6.72
C GLN A 156 -8.29 13.97 -6.48
N ILE A 157 -7.11 13.89 -7.11
CA ILE A 157 -6.19 12.75 -6.94
C ILE A 157 -5.70 12.67 -5.48
N GLY A 158 -5.23 13.78 -4.92
CA GLY A 158 -4.68 13.81 -3.56
C GLY A 158 -5.72 13.81 -2.43
N LYS A 159 -7.02 13.79 -2.75
CA LYS A 159 -8.14 13.90 -1.80
C LYS A 159 -8.96 12.62 -1.65
N THR A 160 -8.52 11.50 -2.23
CA THR A 160 -9.26 10.22 -2.17
C THR A 160 -9.61 9.88 -0.71
N PRO A 161 -10.90 9.90 -0.33
CA PRO A 161 -11.32 9.52 1.02
C PRO A 161 -10.93 8.07 1.28
N GLY A 162 -10.57 7.74 2.52
CA GLY A 162 -9.93 6.46 2.92
C GLY A 162 -10.60 5.14 2.47
N ASP A 163 -11.85 5.19 1.96
CA ASP A 163 -12.56 4.03 1.42
C ASP A 163 -12.71 4.02 -0.13
N GLN A 164 -12.40 5.13 -0.81
CA GLN A 164 -12.56 5.26 -2.27
C GLN A 164 -11.23 5.19 -3.00
N LEU A 165 -11.07 4.08 -3.70
CA LEU A 165 -9.99 3.84 -4.66
C LEU A 165 -10.00 4.91 -5.77
N LEU A 166 -8.82 5.44 -6.12
CA LEU A 166 -8.62 6.40 -7.21
C LEU A 166 -9.49 6.10 -8.44
N PRO A 167 -10.37 7.03 -8.86
CA PRO A 167 -11.07 6.93 -10.13
C PRO A 167 -10.11 6.87 -11.33
N MET A 168 -10.45 6.02 -12.29
CA MET A 168 -9.63 5.74 -13.49
C MET A 168 -9.33 6.98 -14.34
N SER A 169 -10.17 8.02 -14.27
CA SER A 169 -10.03 9.27 -15.03
C SER A 169 -8.92 10.17 -14.52
N ASN A 170 -8.46 9.97 -13.28
CA ASN A 170 -7.83 11.08 -12.56
C ASN A 170 -6.37 11.34 -12.96
N PHE A 171 -5.62 10.34 -13.42
CA PHE A 171 -4.24 10.55 -13.92
C PHE A 171 -4.12 10.58 -15.45
N MET A 172 -5.23 10.42 -16.18
CA MET A 172 -5.25 10.51 -17.65
C MET A 172 -5.66 11.89 -18.14
N ASN A 173 -6.58 12.55 -17.42
CA ASN A 173 -7.05 13.89 -17.73
C ASN A 173 -6.27 14.92 -16.90
N ILE A 174 -5.08 15.27 -17.37
CA ILE A 174 -4.12 16.11 -16.67
C ILE A 174 -4.05 17.53 -17.23
N SER A 175 -4.54 17.76 -18.45
CA SER A 175 -4.48 19.08 -19.10
C SER A 175 -5.37 20.09 -18.40
N GLN A 176 -6.66 19.79 -18.21
CA GLN A 176 -7.60 20.73 -17.58
C GLN A 176 -7.29 20.99 -16.11
N VAL A 177 -6.82 19.97 -15.39
CA VAL A 177 -6.60 20.04 -13.94
C VAL A 177 -5.27 20.72 -13.61
N TYR A 178 -4.20 20.32 -14.29
CA TYR A 178 -2.84 20.78 -13.99
C TYR A 178 -2.30 21.78 -15.02
N GLN A 179 -3.12 22.16 -16.02
CA GLN A 179 -2.74 23.08 -17.10
C GLN A 179 -1.53 22.59 -17.89
N ILE A 180 -1.42 21.27 -18.04
CA ILE A 180 -0.40 20.63 -18.88
C ILE A 180 -0.84 20.78 -20.35
N PRO A 181 0.08 21.11 -21.29
CA PRO A 181 -0.25 21.23 -22.72
C PRO A 181 -0.98 20.00 -23.25
N THR A 182 -1.99 20.23 -24.10
CA THR A 182 -2.84 19.15 -24.66
C THR A 182 -2.04 18.12 -25.45
N GLU A 183 -0.98 18.55 -26.12
CA GLU A 183 -0.05 17.70 -26.87
C GLU A 183 0.72 16.74 -25.95
N GLN A 184 1.09 17.21 -24.76
CA GLN A 184 1.73 16.39 -23.73
C GLN A 184 0.73 15.41 -23.13
N GLU A 185 -0.51 15.85 -22.89
CA GLU A 185 -1.58 14.97 -22.41
C GLU A 185 -1.91 13.85 -23.41
N ASP A 186 -2.02 14.13 -24.71
CA ASP A 186 -2.35 13.12 -25.71
C ASP A 186 -1.29 12.02 -25.81
N ILE A 187 -0.01 12.41 -25.72
CA ILE A 187 1.11 11.47 -25.72
C ILE A 187 1.14 10.69 -24.40
N TRP A 188 0.92 11.36 -23.28
CA TRP A 188 0.79 10.72 -21.97
C TRP A 188 -0.34 9.68 -21.99
N LYS A 189 -1.52 10.04 -22.49
CA LYS A 189 -2.67 9.13 -22.61
C LYS A 189 -2.32 7.90 -23.46
N ASN A 190 -1.69 8.10 -24.61
CA ASN A 190 -1.29 7.00 -25.49
C ASN A 190 -0.29 6.05 -24.83
N ILE A 191 0.70 6.60 -24.11
CA ILE A 191 1.73 5.81 -23.42
C ILE A 191 1.14 5.09 -22.21
N MET A 192 0.26 5.75 -21.45
CA MET A 192 -0.25 5.25 -20.16
C MET A 192 -1.52 4.42 -20.26
N ASP A 193 -2.20 4.36 -21.41
CA ASP A 193 -3.41 3.55 -21.62
C ASP A 193 -3.25 2.06 -21.20
N PRO A 194 -2.15 1.36 -21.55
CA PRO A 194 -1.93 -0.02 -21.08
C PRO A 194 -1.76 -0.13 -19.56
N VAL A 195 -1.17 0.89 -18.93
CA VAL A 195 -1.00 0.96 -17.46
C VAL A 195 -2.33 1.22 -16.78
N GLN A 196 -3.15 2.11 -17.36
CA GLN A 196 -4.51 2.38 -16.91
C GLN A 196 -5.37 1.11 -16.97
N LEU A 197 -5.29 0.34 -18.07
CA LEU A 197 -6.04 -0.91 -18.18
C LEU A 197 -5.61 -1.93 -17.11
N SER A 198 -4.31 -1.99 -16.79
CA SER A 198 -3.79 -2.84 -15.71
C SER A 198 -4.31 -2.40 -14.33
N MET A 199 -4.30 -1.10 -14.04
CA MET A 199 -4.89 -0.54 -12.81
C MET A 199 -6.37 -0.91 -12.66
N LYS A 200 -7.14 -0.88 -13.76
CA LYS A 200 -8.55 -1.29 -13.77
C LYS A 200 -8.70 -2.76 -13.39
N LYS A 201 -7.90 -3.65 -13.99
CA LYS A 201 -7.93 -5.10 -13.67
C LYS A 201 -7.69 -5.36 -12.19
N PHE A 202 -6.69 -4.72 -11.58
CA PHE A 202 -6.44 -4.89 -10.15
C PHE A 202 -7.55 -4.29 -9.28
N THR A 203 -8.16 -3.19 -9.70
CA THR A 203 -9.32 -2.60 -9.01
C THR A 203 -10.54 -3.54 -9.05
N ASP A 204 -10.78 -4.19 -10.19
CA ASP A 204 -11.86 -5.16 -10.33
C ASP A 204 -11.61 -6.42 -9.48
N ILE A 205 -10.37 -6.92 -9.45
CA ILE A 205 -9.94 -8.02 -8.56
C ILE A 205 -10.16 -7.66 -7.08
N ASN A 206 -9.80 -6.44 -6.70
CA ASN A 206 -9.98 -5.95 -5.33
C ASN A 206 -11.46 -5.85 -4.94
N LYS A 207 -12.31 -5.30 -5.83
CA LYS A 207 -13.78 -5.26 -5.65
C LYS A 207 -14.41 -6.65 -5.56
N GLU A 208 -13.90 -7.61 -6.34
CA GLU A 208 -14.36 -9.01 -6.27
C GLU A 208 -13.93 -9.67 -4.95
N ALA A 209 -12.74 -9.34 -4.42
CA ALA A 209 -12.25 -9.84 -3.13
C ALA A 209 -13.15 -9.40 -1.95
N LEU A 210 -13.70 -8.17 -2.02
CA LEU A 210 -14.71 -7.68 -1.07
C LEU A 210 -16.02 -8.49 -1.11
N LYS A 211 -16.28 -9.22 -2.22
CA LYS A 211 -17.47 -10.08 -2.40
C LYS A 211 -17.16 -11.57 -2.18
N SER A 212 -16.02 -11.89 -1.58
CA SER A 212 -15.60 -13.28 -1.34
C SER A 212 -16.62 -14.05 -0.49
N PRO A 213 -16.71 -15.39 -0.64
CA PRO A 213 -17.64 -16.21 0.15
C PRO A 213 -17.48 -16.03 1.66
N SER A 214 -16.24 -15.96 2.14
CA SER A 214 -15.91 -15.75 3.55
C SER A 214 -16.30 -14.37 4.04
N LYS A 215 -16.10 -13.33 3.21
CA LYS A 215 -16.51 -11.96 3.56
C LYS A 215 -18.02 -11.84 3.64
N LYS A 216 -18.74 -12.43 2.69
CA LYS A 216 -20.21 -12.49 2.72
C LYS A 216 -20.73 -13.24 3.95
N LEU A 217 -20.09 -14.35 4.32
CA LEU A 217 -20.46 -15.07 5.54
C LEU A 217 -20.18 -14.25 6.78
N PHE A 218 -19.02 -13.60 6.85
CA PHE A 218 -18.63 -12.71 7.94
C PHE A 218 -19.64 -11.56 8.09
N ASP A 219 -19.94 -10.84 7.02
CA ASP A 219 -20.88 -9.71 7.04
C ASP A 219 -22.29 -10.17 7.42
N ALA A 220 -22.73 -11.34 6.95
CA ALA A 220 -24.01 -11.93 7.33
C ALA A 220 -24.06 -12.37 8.81
N ALA A 221 -22.99 -12.97 9.31
CA ALA A 221 -22.89 -13.44 10.69
C ALA A 221 -22.84 -12.25 11.68
N VAL A 222 -22.01 -11.25 11.39
CA VAL A 222 -21.94 -10.01 12.18
C VAL A 222 -23.28 -9.27 12.15
N SER A 223 -23.92 -9.17 10.98
CA SER A 223 -25.26 -8.55 10.88
C SER A 223 -26.31 -9.31 11.70
N HIS A 224 -26.25 -10.65 11.71
CA HIS A 224 -27.19 -11.46 12.48
C HIS A 224 -26.99 -11.28 13.99
N LEU A 225 -25.74 -11.37 14.47
CA LEU A 225 -25.41 -11.15 15.89
C LEU A 225 -25.74 -9.73 16.34
N TYR A 226 -25.46 -8.73 15.49
CA TYR A 226 -25.83 -7.35 15.75
C TYR A 226 -27.34 -7.21 15.92
N ARG A 227 -28.17 -7.82 15.05
CA ARG A 227 -29.64 -7.78 15.21
C ARG A 227 -30.11 -8.44 16.50
N ILE A 228 -29.47 -9.54 16.92
CA ILE A 228 -29.82 -10.20 18.19
C ILE A 228 -29.48 -9.28 19.37
N LYS A 229 -28.28 -8.68 19.37
CA LYS A 229 -27.79 -7.83 20.46
C LYS A 229 -28.42 -6.45 20.51
N ALA A 230 -28.85 -5.92 19.36
CA ALA A 230 -29.49 -4.61 19.24
C ALA A 230 -31.02 -4.67 19.30
N ALA A 231 -31.62 -5.87 19.34
CA ALA A 231 -33.06 -6.00 19.55
C ALA A 231 -33.42 -5.50 20.96
N PRO A 232 -34.38 -4.58 21.12
CA PRO A 232 -34.90 -4.24 22.43
C PRO A 232 -35.50 -5.51 23.04
N THR A 233 -35.09 -5.84 24.26
CA THR A 233 -35.64 -6.96 25.03
C THR A 233 -37.14 -6.74 25.20
N PHE A 234 -37.95 -7.36 24.34
CA PHE A 234 -39.34 -7.61 24.66
C PHE A 234 -39.38 -8.81 25.58
N ASP A 235 -39.79 -8.54 26.80
CA ASP A 235 -40.02 -9.50 27.88
C ASP A 235 -41.01 -10.57 27.40
N VAL A 236 -40.49 -11.76 27.10
CA VAL A 236 -41.30 -12.98 26.98
C VAL A 236 -40.69 -13.98 27.93
N THR A 237 -41.48 -14.28 28.95
CA THR A 237 -41.26 -15.21 30.05
C THR A 237 -40.87 -16.61 29.58
N SER A 238 -40.01 -17.29 30.39
CA SER A 238 -39.62 -18.72 30.40
C SER A 238 -38.97 -19.27 29.12
N ASP A 239 -37.77 -19.89 29.09
CA ASP A 239 -37.03 -20.68 30.08
C ASP A 239 -35.51 -20.57 29.85
N GLU A 240 -34.74 -20.98 30.86
CA GLU A 240 -33.28 -20.98 30.98
C GLU A 240 -32.51 -21.34 29.68
N VAL A 241 -31.92 -20.34 29.03
CA VAL A 241 -30.77 -20.51 28.14
C VAL A 241 -29.77 -19.41 28.46
N THR A 242 -28.54 -19.85 28.73
CA THR A 242 -27.34 -19.10 29.12
C THR A 242 -27.31 -17.69 28.49
N GLN A 243 -27.53 -16.67 29.33
CA GLN A 243 -27.48 -15.27 28.93
C GLN A 243 -26.04 -14.90 28.52
N PRO A 244 -25.80 -14.37 27.30
CA PRO A 244 -24.52 -13.75 26.98
C PRO A 244 -24.39 -12.46 27.79
N LEU A 245 -23.21 -12.25 28.39
CA LEU A 245 -22.85 -11.05 29.15
C LEU A 245 -23.28 -9.76 28.41
N LEU A 246 -24.18 -9.00 29.04
CA LEU A 246 -24.66 -7.70 28.55
C LEU A 246 -23.49 -6.73 28.31
N PRO A 247 -23.51 -5.93 27.22
CA PRO A 247 -22.67 -4.74 27.13
C PRO A 247 -23.13 -3.72 28.17
N THR A 248 -22.18 -3.06 28.82
CA THR A 248 -22.45 -1.94 29.73
C THR A 248 -23.22 -0.82 29.02
N PRO A 249 -23.98 0.03 29.75
CA PRO A 249 -24.85 1.06 29.17
C PRO A 249 -24.15 2.16 28.35
N SER A 250 -22.84 2.03 28.07
CA SER A 250 -22.06 2.95 27.23
C SER A 250 -21.45 2.30 25.98
N ALA A 251 -21.80 1.06 25.64
CA ALA A 251 -21.22 0.40 24.47
C ALA A 251 -21.66 1.08 23.17
N THR A 252 -20.70 1.57 22.40
CA THR A 252 -20.96 2.17 21.08
C THR A 252 -21.34 1.07 20.07
N ALA A 253 -21.97 1.44 18.96
CA ALA A 253 -22.26 0.49 17.88
C ALA A 253 -21.00 -0.25 17.38
N SER A 254 -19.82 0.39 17.48
CA SER A 254 -18.52 -0.21 17.16
C SER A 254 -18.13 -1.31 18.15
N ASP A 255 -18.39 -1.12 19.45
CA ASP A 255 -18.09 -2.11 20.49
C ASP A 255 -18.95 -3.37 20.34
N ILE A 256 -20.23 -3.20 19.99
CA ILE A 256 -21.15 -4.31 19.71
C ILE A 256 -20.67 -5.08 18.47
N VAL A 257 -20.28 -4.37 17.40
CA VAL A 257 -19.72 -5.01 16.19
C VAL A 257 -18.44 -5.77 16.51
N ASN A 258 -17.53 -5.21 17.30
CA ASN A 258 -16.29 -5.89 17.70
C ASN A 258 -16.57 -7.15 18.54
N ALA A 259 -17.54 -7.11 19.45
CA ALA A 259 -17.98 -8.28 20.19
C ALA A 259 -18.59 -9.36 19.27
N CYS A 260 -19.40 -8.96 18.28
CA CYS A 260 -19.92 -9.88 17.27
C CYS A 260 -18.80 -10.52 16.43
N ILE A 261 -17.76 -9.76 16.08
CA ILE A 261 -16.60 -10.26 15.32
C ILE A 261 -15.86 -11.35 16.12
N LEU A 262 -15.66 -11.13 17.42
CA LEU A 262 -15.02 -12.10 18.32
C LEU A 262 -15.86 -13.39 18.46
N GLU A 263 -17.18 -13.26 18.58
CA GLU A 263 -18.10 -14.38 18.71
C GLU A 263 -18.26 -15.21 17.42
N CYS A 264 -18.13 -14.59 16.24
CA CYS A 264 -18.21 -15.27 14.96
C CYS A 264 -17.10 -16.32 14.76
N GLY A 265 -15.97 -16.21 15.48
CA GLY A 265 -14.82 -17.10 15.33
C GLY A 265 -14.21 -17.09 13.91
N LEU A 266 -14.50 -16.04 13.12
CA LEU A 266 -13.94 -15.82 11.78
C LEU A 266 -12.78 -14.79 11.87
N PRO A 267 -11.84 -14.79 10.91
CA PRO A 267 -10.79 -13.76 10.84
C PRO A 267 -11.38 -12.35 10.94
N ARG A 268 -10.73 -11.45 11.69
CA ARG A 268 -11.25 -10.11 12.02
C ARG A 268 -11.55 -9.23 10.81
N ASP A 269 -10.89 -9.47 9.68
CA ASP A 269 -11.09 -8.76 8.43
C ASP A 269 -12.17 -9.39 7.54
N GLY A 270 -12.66 -10.59 7.88
CA GLY A 270 -13.61 -11.37 7.08
C GLY A 270 -13.02 -11.92 5.77
N HIS A 271 -11.73 -11.72 5.51
CA HIS A 271 -11.07 -12.13 4.28
C HIS A 271 -10.27 -13.42 4.53
N SER A 272 -10.75 -14.55 4.01
CA SER A 272 -10.05 -15.83 4.15
C SER A 272 -8.84 -16.01 3.21
N GLY A 273 -8.31 -14.95 2.60
CA GLY A 273 -7.19 -15.10 1.66
C GLY A 273 -6.49 -13.82 1.23
N SER A 274 -5.35 -14.02 0.58
CA SER A 274 -4.35 -12.98 0.31
C SER A 274 -4.80 -11.92 -0.70
N SER A 275 -5.68 -12.31 -1.63
CA SER A 275 -6.04 -11.57 -2.84
C SER A 275 -6.46 -10.10 -2.66
N PHE A 276 -7.13 -9.72 -1.56
CA PHE A 276 -7.48 -8.32 -1.30
C PHE A 276 -6.22 -7.46 -1.10
N VAL A 277 -5.33 -7.91 -0.22
CA VAL A 277 -4.07 -7.21 0.09
C VAL A 277 -3.12 -7.28 -1.10
N ASP A 278 -3.03 -8.44 -1.78
CA ASP A 278 -2.18 -8.60 -2.96
C ASP A 278 -2.61 -7.65 -4.09
N SER A 279 -3.92 -7.53 -4.36
CA SER A 279 -4.43 -6.59 -5.37
C SER A 279 -4.20 -5.13 -4.95
N LEU A 280 -4.27 -4.81 -3.67
CA LEU A 280 -3.98 -3.48 -3.16
C LEU A 280 -2.48 -3.15 -3.33
N GLN A 281 -1.60 -4.10 -3.03
CA GLN A 281 -0.17 -3.98 -3.22
C GLN A 281 0.18 -3.74 -4.70
N GLU A 282 -0.39 -4.52 -5.63
CA GLU A 282 -0.11 -4.30 -7.06
C GLU A 282 -0.67 -2.96 -7.57
N ARG A 283 -1.78 -2.48 -7.03
CA ARG A 283 -2.26 -1.12 -7.35
C ARG A 283 -1.28 -0.05 -6.90
N ILE A 284 -0.69 -0.21 -5.73
CA ILE A 284 0.37 0.69 -5.25
C ILE A 284 1.59 0.59 -6.17
N ASN A 285 2.01 -0.60 -6.60
CA ASN A 285 3.11 -0.76 -7.55
C ASN A 285 2.84 -0.04 -8.87
N VAL A 286 1.61 -0.11 -9.39
CA VAL A 286 1.21 0.64 -10.58
C VAL A 286 1.30 2.15 -10.34
N LEU A 287 0.80 2.66 -9.20
CA LEU A 287 0.87 4.09 -8.90
C LEU A 287 2.32 4.58 -8.70
N ILE A 288 3.16 3.81 -8.00
CA ILE A 288 4.59 4.12 -7.83
C ILE A 288 5.28 4.18 -9.20
N PHE A 289 4.91 3.28 -10.12
CA PHE A 289 5.41 3.34 -11.49
C PHE A 289 4.98 4.64 -12.19
N VAL A 290 3.71 5.03 -12.09
CA VAL A 290 3.23 6.32 -12.64
C VAL A 290 4.00 7.50 -12.04
N VAL A 291 4.14 7.54 -10.70
CA VAL A 291 4.91 8.58 -9.99
C VAL A 291 6.33 8.63 -10.51
N SER A 292 7.00 7.48 -10.68
CA SER A 292 8.37 7.40 -11.20
C SER A 292 8.49 8.04 -12.59
N LYS A 293 7.52 7.79 -13.48
CA LYS A 293 7.52 8.39 -14.83
C LYS A 293 7.25 9.89 -14.80
N VAL A 294 6.35 10.37 -13.94
CA VAL A 294 6.15 11.80 -13.72
C VAL A 294 7.40 12.47 -13.15
N THR A 295 8.06 11.88 -12.15
CA THR A 295 9.29 12.42 -11.57
C THR A 295 10.42 12.45 -12.61
N SER A 296 10.56 11.40 -13.44
CA SER A 296 11.51 11.36 -14.56
C SER A 296 11.26 12.50 -15.55
N ALA A 297 9.99 12.76 -15.90
CA ALA A 297 9.60 13.88 -16.73
C ALA A 297 10.03 15.23 -16.13
N ILE A 298 9.76 15.47 -14.84
CA ILE A 298 10.17 16.70 -14.13
C ILE A 298 11.69 16.89 -14.20
N SER A 299 12.46 15.87 -13.81
CA SER A 299 13.93 15.96 -13.82
C SER A 299 14.50 16.25 -15.21
N ARG A 300 13.87 15.74 -16.28
CA ARG A 300 14.27 16.03 -17.65
C ARG A 300 13.94 17.45 -18.08
N MET A 301 12.77 17.96 -17.71
CA MET A 301 12.40 19.35 -17.97
C MET A 301 13.38 20.31 -17.27
N ASP A 302 13.65 20.10 -15.99
CA ASP A 302 14.60 20.93 -15.24
C ASP A 302 16.03 20.88 -15.81
N ALA A 303 16.47 19.73 -16.32
CA ALA A 303 17.77 19.60 -17.00
C ALA A 303 17.82 20.36 -18.34
N SER A 304 16.70 20.48 -19.05
CA SER A 304 16.62 21.15 -20.35
C SER A 304 16.44 22.67 -20.23
N ASN A 305 15.68 23.12 -19.23
CA ASN A 305 15.45 24.52 -18.95
C ASN A 305 15.25 24.66 -17.44
N ALA A 306 16.21 25.31 -16.78
CA ALA A 306 16.31 25.37 -15.33
C ALA A 306 15.00 25.89 -14.70
N GLY A 307 14.35 25.04 -13.91
CA GLY A 307 13.12 25.37 -13.20
C GLY A 307 11.83 25.25 -14.01
N SER A 308 11.88 24.75 -15.25
CA SER A 308 10.67 24.54 -16.06
C SER A 308 9.83 23.36 -15.58
N GLY A 309 10.44 22.31 -15.01
CA GLY A 309 9.72 21.15 -14.50
C GLY A 309 9.08 21.45 -13.14
N THR A 310 9.84 22.06 -12.24
CA THR A 310 9.40 22.44 -10.88
C THR A 310 8.34 23.53 -10.83
N ASN A 311 8.23 24.35 -11.88
CA ASN A 311 7.18 25.36 -12.05
C ASN A 311 6.10 24.93 -13.06
N SER A 312 5.97 23.64 -13.37
CA SER A 312 4.96 23.12 -14.29
C SER A 312 3.81 22.40 -13.58
N GLY A 313 2.72 22.16 -14.32
CA GLY A 313 1.64 21.27 -13.90
C GLY A 313 2.09 19.86 -13.49
N TRP A 314 3.22 19.37 -14.02
CA TRP A 314 3.76 18.06 -13.66
C TRP A 314 4.20 17.97 -12.21
N TYR A 315 4.71 19.06 -11.63
CA TYR A 315 5.05 19.12 -10.20
C TYR A 315 3.81 18.83 -9.35
N TRP A 316 2.71 19.53 -9.62
CA TRP A 316 1.46 19.39 -8.86
C TRP A 316 0.79 18.03 -9.07
N LEU A 317 0.86 17.49 -10.29
CA LEU A 317 0.45 16.11 -10.57
C LEU A 317 1.27 15.11 -9.75
N SER A 318 2.59 15.31 -9.65
CA SER A 318 3.47 14.44 -8.87
C SER A 318 3.14 14.48 -7.38
N GLU A 319 2.89 15.68 -6.84
CA GLU A 319 2.50 15.88 -5.44
C GLU A 319 1.20 15.14 -5.11
N ASP A 320 0.18 15.29 -5.95
CA ASP A 320 -1.10 14.62 -5.75
C ASP A 320 -1.00 13.10 -5.90
N LEU A 321 -0.24 12.61 -6.89
CA LEU A 321 -0.02 11.18 -7.07
C LEU A 321 0.72 10.57 -5.87
N ILE A 322 1.74 11.25 -5.33
CA ILE A 322 2.45 10.80 -4.13
C ILE A 322 1.51 10.78 -2.92
N SER A 323 0.70 11.83 -2.74
CA SER A 323 -0.32 11.87 -1.67
C SER A 323 -1.28 10.69 -1.78
N CYS A 324 -1.75 10.38 -2.99
CA CYS A 324 -2.64 9.24 -3.17
C CYS A 324 -1.92 7.89 -2.93
N CYS A 325 -0.68 7.75 -3.35
CA CYS A 325 0.12 6.56 -3.04
C CYS A 325 0.25 6.37 -1.52
N MET A 326 0.41 7.45 -0.76
CA MET A 326 0.49 7.41 0.71
C MET A 326 -0.80 6.89 1.33
N VAL A 327 -1.96 7.38 0.88
CA VAL A 327 -3.27 6.88 1.33
C VAL A 327 -3.41 5.38 1.04
N HIS A 328 -3.06 4.93 -0.17
CA HIS A 328 -3.13 3.51 -0.50
C HIS A 328 -2.15 2.67 0.34
N ALA A 329 -0.95 3.18 0.61
CA ALA A 329 0.04 2.49 1.45
C ALA A 329 -0.42 2.39 2.91
N GLU A 330 -1.12 3.39 3.43
CA GLU A 330 -1.78 3.35 4.74
C GLU A 330 -2.90 2.31 4.78
N MET A 331 -3.77 2.27 3.77
CA MET A 331 -4.79 1.22 3.64
C MET A 331 -4.16 -0.18 3.61
N LEU A 332 -3.03 -0.35 2.92
CA LEU A 332 -2.29 -1.62 2.86
C LEU A 332 -1.74 -2.01 4.23
N LEU A 333 -1.15 -1.06 4.95
CA LEU A 333 -0.61 -1.28 6.29
C LEU A 333 -1.74 -1.69 7.25
N GLU A 334 -2.84 -0.94 7.28
CA GLU A 334 -4.00 -1.27 8.12
C GLU A 334 -4.56 -2.66 7.82
N ALA A 335 -4.78 -2.97 6.55
CA ALA A 335 -5.30 -4.28 6.13
C ALA A 335 -4.33 -5.41 6.52
N SER A 336 -3.02 -5.16 6.41
CA SER A 336 -1.98 -6.12 6.78
C SER A 336 -1.93 -6.36 8.29
N LEU A 337 -2.04 -5.31 9.11
CA LEU A 337 -2.07 -5.42 10.56
C LEU A 337 -3.34 -6.13 11.05
N LYS A 338 -4.51 -5.75 10.51
CA LYS A 338 -5.80 -6.41 10.81
C LYS A 338 -5.78 -7.90 10.45
N GLY A 339 -5.16 -8.24 9.31
CA GLY A 339 -5.00 -9.62 8.82
C GLY A 339 -3.79 -10.38 9.40
N LYS A 340 -3.01 -9.80 10.32
CA LYS A 340 -1.76 -10.35 10.87
C LYS A 340 -0.75 -10.81 9.81
N ARG A 341 -0.56 -10.00 8.76
CA ARG A 341 0.35 -10.25 7.64
C ARG A 341 1.62 -9.43 7.78
N GLU A 342 2.50 -9.87 8.68
CA GLU A 342 3.72 -9.16 9.07
C GLU A 342 4.64 -8.83 7.88
N ARG A 343 4.77 -9.75 6.90
CA ARG A 343 5.58 -9.50 5.70
C ARG A 343 5.03 -8.34 4.87
N THR A 344 3.73 -8.30 4.64
CA THR A 344 3.10 -7.25 3.86
C THR A 344 3.06 -5.92 4.61
N ALA A 345 2.94 -5.95 5.93
CA ALA A 345 3.10 -4.76 6.77
C ALA A 345 4.51 -4.16 6.64
N ALA A 346 5.56 -4.97 6.69
CA ALA A 346 6.93 -4.52 6.47
C ALA A 346 7.13 -3.89 5.07
N PHE A 347 6.55 -4.48 4.03
CA PHE A 347 6.56 -3.88 2.68
C PHE A 347 5.82 -2.54 2.63
N ALA A 348 4.68 -2.40 3.33
CA ALA A 348 3.94 -1.15 3.41
C ALA A 348 4.75 -0.04 4.08
N HIS A 349 5.46 -0.33 5.18
CA HIS A 349 6.38 0.61 5.82
C HIS A 349 7.49 1.06 4.86
N MET A 350 8.10 0.12 4.13
CA MET A 350 9.13 0.46 3.14
C MET A 350 8.60 1.35 2.00
N ILE A 351 7.39 1.08 1.52
CA ILE A 351 6.73 1.92 0.51
C ILE A 351 6.52 3.34 1.06
N ARG A 352 6.02 3.47 2.28
CA ARG A 352 5.83 4.77 2.94
C ARG A 352 7.14 5.52 3.09
N MET A 353 8.23 4.86 3.47
CA MET A 353 9.56 5.48 3.50
C MET A 353 10.01 6.02 2.14
N ASP A 354 9.82 5.26 1.05
CA ASP A 354 10.15 5.71 -0.31
C ASP A 354 9.29 6.90 -0.75
N LEU A 355 8.00 6.90 -0.43
CA LEU A 355 7.09 8.00 -0.73
C LEU A 355 7.40 9.27 0.08
N ILE A 356 7.78 9.13 1.36
CA ILE A 356 8.25 10.26 2.19
C ILE A 356 9.55 10.83 1.62
N LEU A 357 10.48 9.97 1.19
CA LEU A 357 11.70 10.40 0.51
C LEU A 357 11.37 11.19 -0.77
N LYS A 358 10.47 10.69 -1.62
CA LYS A 358 10.03 11.37 -2.85
C LYS A 358 9.37 12.72 -2.55
N THR A 359 8.53 12.78 -1.52
CA THR A 359 7.92 14.04 -1.05
C THR A 359 8.99 15.04 -0.65
N THR A 360 10.02 14.58 0.09
CA THR A 360 11.13 15.43 0.53
C THR A 360 11.97 15.93 -0.64
N GLN A 361 12.24 15.07 -1.63
CA GLN A 361 12.93 15.44 -2.87
C GLN A 361 12.14 16.49 -3.66
N LEU A 362 10.80 16.35 -3.70
CA LEU A 362 9.92 17.30 -4.36
C LEU A 362 9.89 18.67 -3.64
N VAL A 363 9.88 18.68 -2.30
CA VAL A 363 10.04 19.92 -1.54
C VAL A 363 11.39 20.57 -1.83
N GLY A 364 12.45 19.76 -1.91
CA GLY A 364 13.81 20.19 -2.19
C GLY A 364 14.04 20.73 -3.60
N SER A 365 13.23 20.34 -4.58
CA SER A 365 13.43 20.72 -5.98
C SER A 365 13.09 22.18 -6.27
N LYS A 366 12.20 22.80 -5.47
CA LYS A 366 11.94 24.24 -5.57
C LYS A 366 13.09 25.03 -4.92
N PRO A 367 13.44 26.22 -5.44
CA PRO A 367 14.38 27.11 -4.77
C PRO A 367 13.89 27.51 -3.38
N MET A 368 14.80 27.83 -2.47
CA MET A 368 14.42 28.25 -1.12
C MET A 368 13.59 29.54 -1.20
N PRO A 369 12.43 29.62 -0.52
CA PRO A 369 11.64 30.84 -0.48
C PRO A 369 12.46 32.00 0.10
N SER A 370 12.32 33.20 -0.47
CA SER A 370 12.94 34.43 0.06
C SER A 370 12.18 35.01 1.26
N GLU A 371 10.90 34.66 1.40
CA GLU A 371 10.05 35.10 2.50
C GLU A 371 10.32 34.25 3.76
N GLU A 372 10.59 34.91 4.89
CA GLU A 372 10.92 34.23 6.16
C GLU A 372 9.82 33.25 6.61
N GLU A 373 8.55 33.60 6.44
CA GLU A 373 7.43 32.74 6.81
C GLU A 373 7.38 31.47 5.96
N ALA A 374 7.48 31.60 4.63
CA ALA A 374 7.52 30.46 3.71
C ALA A 374 8.79 29.62 3.91
N GLN A 375 9.91 30.25 4.27
CA GLN A 375 11.15 29.57 4.63
C GLN A 375 10.96 28.72 5.89
N ALA A 376 10.37 29.29 6.94
CA ALA A 376 10.07 28.60 8.18
C ALA A 376 9.09 27.42 7.97
N GLN A 377 8.05 27.61 7.15
CA GLN A 377 7.10 26.55 6.79
C GLN A 377 7.79 25.39 6.08
N ARG A 378 8.70 25.67 5.14
CA ARG A 378 9.47 24.63 4.44
C ARG A 378 10.40 23.86 5.38
N LEU A 379 11.07 24.55 6.30
CA LEU A 379 11.92 23.91 7.31
C LEU A 379 11.10 23.01 8.24
N ALA A 380 9.97 23.51 8.75
CA ALA A 380 9.05 22.73 9.58
C ALA A 380 8.53 21.49 8.83
N ARG A 381 8.18 21.63 7.55
CA ARG A 381 7.74 20.51 6.71
C ARG A 381 8.85 19.47 6.50
N ALA A 382 10.09 19.89 6.30
CA ALA A 382 11.23 18.98 6.19
C ALA A 382 11.44 18.20 7.51
N ASP A 383 11.32 18.87 8.65
CA ASP A 383 11.46 18.23 9.97
C ASP A 383 10.33 17.22 10.24
N GLU A 384 9.10 17.56 9.88
CA GLU A 384 7.94 16.66 9.95
C GLU A 384 8.17 15.39 9.11
N LEU A 385 8.60 15.55 7.85
CA LEU A 385 8.88 14.43 6.94
C LEU A 385 10.01 13.54 7.47
N MET A 386 11.06 14.14 8.06
CA MET A 386 12.11 13.37 8.73
C MET A 386 11.56 12.58 9.93
N GLY A 387 10.72 13.20 10.76
CA GLY A 387 10.07 12.53 11.88
C GLY A 387 9.23 11.34 11.44
N GLN A 388 8.38 11.53 10.41
CA GLN A 388 7.60 10.46 9.80
C GLN A 388 8.48 9.32 9.27
N PHE A 389 9.55 9.65 8.54
CA PHE A 389 10.48 8.67 8.02
C PHE A 389 11.13 7.83 9.14
N MET A 390 11.54 8.48 10.23
CA MET A 390 12.17 7.78 11.36
C MET A 390 11.20 6.86 12.11
N MET A 391 9.91 7.23 12.20
CA MET A 391 8.88 6.35 12.75
C MET A 391 8.72 5.08 11.91
N GLU A 392 8.61 5.21 10.58
CA GLU A 392 8.51 4.05 9.68
C GLU A 392 9.77 3.18 9.74
N HIS A 393 10.95 3.80 9.79
CA HIS A 393 12.22 3.11 9.91
C HIS A 393 12.34 2.33 11.23
N GLN A 394 11.82 2.89 12.32
CA GLN A 394 11.79 2.23 13.62
C GLN A 394 10.80 1.06 13.64
N ALA A 395 9.61 1.22 13.04
CA ALA A 395 8.64 0.14 12.89
C ALA A 395 9.23 -1.07 12.13
N ILE A 396 10.05 -0.85 11.10
CA ILE A 396 10.77 -1.95 10.42
C ILE A 396 11.78 -2.63 11.35
N LYS A 397 12.47 -1.89 12.24
CA LYS A 397 13.41 -2.53 13.18
C LYS A 397 12.70 -3.42 14.19
N ASP A 398 11.55 -2.97 14.67
CA ASP A 398 10.82 -3.61 15.77
C ASP A 398 9.94 -4.77 15.29
N ASP A 399 9.16 -4.54 14.23
CA ASP A 399 8.07 -5.44 13.82
C ASP A 399 8.40 -6.29 12.57
N CYS A 400 9.57 -6.11 11.95
CA CYS A 400 9.89 -6.85 10.73
C CYS A 400 10.16 -8.35 11.02
N PRO A 401 9.49 -9.26 10.29
CA PRO A 401 9.64 -10.69 10.51
C PRO A 401 11.05 -11.17 10.15
N ILE A 402 11.57 -12.11 10.96
CA ILE A 402 12.96 -12.61 10.93
C ILE A 402 13.41 -12.99 9.51
N GLY A 403 12.54 -13.60 8.71
CA GLY A 403 12.88 -14.11 7.39
C GLY A 403 13.19 -13.05 6.32
N ILE A 404 12.71 -11.80 6.46
CA ILE A 404 13.00 -10.71 5.51
C ILE A 404 13.79 -9.56 6.15
N LYS A 405 13.97 -9.61 7.47
CA LYS A 405 14.66 -8.59 8.28
C LYS A 405 16.01 -8.13 7.70
N PRO A 406 16.94 -9.00 7.26
CA PRO A 406 18.23 -8.52 6.75
C PRO A 406 18.07 -7.67 5.48
N GLU A 407 17.29 -8.14 4.49
CA GLU A 407 17.06 -7.41 3.24
C GLU A 407 16.27 -6.10 3.47
N SER A 408 15.28 -6.14 4.36
CA SER A 408 14.48 -4.97 4.72
C SER A 408 15.31 -3.91 5.42
N LEU A 409 16.21 -4.30 6.34
CA LEU A 409 17.11 -3.37 7.02
C LEU A 409 18.15 -2.77 6.07
N GLU A 410 18.72 -3.56 5.15
CA GLU A 410 19.64 -3.04 4.14
C GLU A 410 18.97 -1.98 3.27
N LYS A 411 17.74 -2.25 2.79
CA LYS A 411 16.95 -1.29 2.01
C LYS A 411 16.60 -0.04 2.83
N ALA A 412 16.21 -0.22 4.10
CA ALA A 412 15.89 0.90 5.00
C ALA A 412 17.11 1.82 5.22
N LEU A 413 18.31 1.25 5.42
CA LEU A 413 19.57 2.00 5.55
C LEU A 413 19.93 2.75 4.27
N ALA A 414 19.73 2.12 3.11
CA ALA A 414 19.96 2.77 1.81
C ALA A 414 18.99 3.96 1.60
N LEU A 415 17.73 3.81 2.01
CA LEU A 415 16.76 4.91 2.00
C LEU A 415 17.12 6.00 3.00
N GLU A 416 17.60 5.65 4.20
CA GLU A 416 18.03 6.62 5.22
C GLU A 416 19.15 7.53 4.70
N LYS A 417 20.14 6.95 4.00
CA LYS A 417 21.22 7.73 3.36
C LYS A 417 20.64 8.74 2.35
N LYS A 418 19.73 8.30 1.48
CA LYS A 418 19.07 9.18 0.50
C LYS A 418 18.22 10.25 1.18
N MET A 419 17.53 9.91 2.26
CA MET A 419 16.68 10.82 3.02
C MET A 419 17.49 11.94 3.68
N LYS A 420 18.65 11.63 4.27
CA LYS A 420 19.56 12.65 4.82
C LYS A 420 20.00 13.65 3.76
N THR A 421 20.35 13.18 2.56
CA THR A 421 20.69 14.04 1.43
C THR A 421 19.49 14.88 0.98
N ALA A 422 18.31 14.28 0.85
CA ALA A 422 17.09 14.99 0.44
C ALA A 422 16.70 16.09 1.43
N ILE A 423 16.79 15.83 2.74
CA ILE A 423 16.50 16.81 3.79
C ILE A 423 17.50 17.97 3.76
N ARG A 424 18.78 17.69 3.51
CA ARG A 424 19.80 18.72 3.37
C ARG A 424 19.44 19.69 2.23
N ILE A 425 19.09 19.16 1.07
CA ILE A 425 18.63 19.95 -0.08
C ILE A 425 17.33 20.70 0.24
N ALA A 426 16.37 20.03 0.90
CA ALA A 426 15.11 20.65 1.31
C ALA A 426 15.30 21.85 2.25
N ARG A 427 16.34 21.83 3.10
CA ARG A 427 16.72 22.94 3.98
C ARG A 427 17.55 24.03 3.28
N GLY A 428 17.79 23.92 1.97
CA GLY A 428 18.60 24.87 1.20
C GLY A 428 20.10 24.74 1.44
N LEU A 429 20.56 23.64 2.07
CA LEU A 429 21.97 23.37 2.28
C LEU A 429 22.56 22.70 1.03
N SER A 430 23.65 23.23 0.49
CA SER A 430 24.40 22.61 -0.61
C SER A 430 24.86 21.19 -0.26
N LEU A 431 24.97 20.34 -1.30
CA LEU A 431 25.46 18.95 -1.25
C LEU A 431 26.89 18.82 -0.70
N TYR A 432 27.67 19.90 -0.67
CA TYR A 432 29.02 19.89 -0.13
C TYR A 432 29.03 19.56 1.36
N GLU A 433 29.39 18.33 1.72
CA GLU A 433 30.00 18.05 3.02
C GLU A 433 31.03 19.16 3.31
N PRO A 434 31.01 19.81 4.48
CA PRO A 434 31.95 20.89 4.76
C PRO A 434 33.35 20.33 4.57
N LEU A 435 34.01 20.71 3.47
CA LEU A 435 35.35 20.27 3.13
C LEU A 435 36.23 20.57 4.34
N SER A 436 37.01 19.59 4.78
CA SER A 436 38.06 19.82 5.75
C SER A 436 39.00 20.91 5.22
N GLN A 437 39.69 21.63 6.12
CA GLN A 437 40.64 22.66 5.66
C GLN A 437 41.70 22.08 4.71
N GLU A 438 42.08 20.82 4.89
CA GLU A 438 43.02 20.10 4.05
C GLU A 438 42.47 19.91 2.62
N GLU A 439 41.23 19.44 2.48
CA GLU A 439 40.58 19.28 1.18
C GLU A 439 40.31 20.63 0.48
N LYS A 440 40.00 21.70 1.25
CA LYS A 440 39.87 23.06 0.69
C LYS A 440 41.18 23.54 0.07
N VAL A 441 42.32 23.30 0.74
CA VAL A 441 43.64 23.69 0.24
C VAL A 441 44.03 22.87 -1.00
N GLU A 442 43.75 21.57 -1.02
CA GLU A 442 44.00 20.72 -2.20
C GLU A 442 43.19 21.16 -3.42
N LEU A 443 41.91 21.47 -3.22
CA LEU A 443 41.03 21.97 -4.28
C LEU A 443 41.52 23.30 -4.82
N ILE A 444 41.90 24.24 -3.95
CA ILE A 444 42.47 25.54 -4.35
C ILE A 444 43.74 25.32 -5.19
N ARG A 445 44.65 24.46 -4.74
CA ARG A 445 45.89 24.15 -5.49
C ARG A 445 45.61 23.56 -6.86
N ALA A 446 44.67 22.62 -6.97
CA ALA A 446 44.31 22.00 -8.25
C ALA A 446 43.72 23.02 -9.24
N VAL A 447 42.85 23.91 -8.76
CA VAL A 447 42.24 24.97 -9.57
C VAL A 447 43.27 26.03 -9.98
N GLU A 448 44.17 26.42 -9.08
CA GLU A 448 45.26 27.35 -9.40
C GLU A 448 46.23 26.80 -10.45
N GLN A 449 46.55 25.50 -10.39
CA GLN A 449 47.35 24.85 -11.43
C GLN A 449 46.68 24.90 -12.80
N HIS A 450 45.36 24.75 -12.84
CA HIS A 450 44.59 24.79 -14.08
C HIS A 450 44.44 26.21 -14.65
N LEU A 451 44.35 27.22 -13.78
CA LEU A 451 44.21 28.62 -14.16
C LEU A 451 45.55 29.38 -14.21
N HIS A 452 46.68 28.67 -14.14
CA HIS A 452 48.04 29.24 -14.13
C HIS A 452 48.26 30.34 -13.07
N GLY A 453 47.65 30.17 -11.88
CA GLY A 453 47.69 31.14 -10.78
C GLY A 453 46.81 32.38 -10.95
N SER A 454 46.09 32.49 -12.06
CA SER A 454 45.18 33.58 -12.37
C SER A 454 43.74 33.25 -11.98
N GLY A 455 42.93 34.24 -11.59
CA GLY A 455 41.55 34.04 -11.20
C GLY A 455 41.24 34.39 -9.74
N ARG A 456 39.94 34.54 -9.43
CA ARG A 456 39.42 34.88 -8.10
C ARG A 456 38.17 34.06 -7.77
N TRP A 457 38.03 33.76 -6.48
CA TRP A 457 36.90 33.05 -5.93
C TRP A 457 35.77 34.00 -5.53
N TYR A 458 34.56 33.61 -5.90
CA TYR A 458 33.31 34.33 -5.67
C TYR A 458 32.26 33.38 -5.08
N LEU A 459 31.19 33.97 -4.56
CA LEU A 459 30.00 33.30 -4.06
C LEU A 459 28.80 33.80 -4.85
N CYS A 460 27.96 32.87 -5.27
CA CYS A 460 26.66 33.21 -5.84
C CYS A 460 25.72 33.77 -4.75
N PRO A 461 24.55 34.32 -5.10
CA PRO A 461 23.59 34.87 -4.13
C PRO A 461 23.13 33.87 -3.06
N ASN A 462 23.23 32.57 -3.37
CA ASN A 462 22.89 31.46 -2.48
C ASN A 462 24.10 30.86 -1.76
N GLY A 463 25.28 31.50 -1.83
CA GLY A 463 26.47 31.09 -1.08
C GLY A 463 27.32 29.96 -1.70
N HIS A 464 27.10 29.59 -2.96
CA HIS A 464 27.90 28.57 -3.64
C HIS A 464 29.21 29.15 -4.19
N PRO A 465 30.38 28.55 -3.90
CA PRO A 465 31.67 29.02 -4.38
C PRO A 465 31.85 28.74 -5.88
N TYR A 466 32.35 29.73 -6.61
CA TYR A 466 32.76 29.59 -8.00
C TYR A 466 34.01 30.43 -8.26
N VAL A 467 34.75 30.11 -9.34
CA VAL A 467 35.96 30.83 -9.72
C VAL A 467 35.75 31.53 -11.06
N ILE A 468 36.21 32.78 -11.16
CA ILE A 468 36.34 33.48 -12.45
C ILE A 468 37.81 33.42 -12.84
N GLY A 469 38.12 32.84 -14.00
CA GLY A 469 39.48 32.68 -14.52
C GLY A 469 40.08 33.93 -15.15
N GLU A 470 41.25 33.77 -15.80
CA GLU A 470 41.99 34.79 -16.56
C GLU A 470 42.37 36.05 -15.77
N CYS A 471 41.55 37.10 -15.80
CA CYS A 471 41.79 38.35 -15.09
C CYS A 471 41.19 38.33 -13.67
N GLY A 472 40.43 37.30 -13.32
CA GLY A 472 39.75 37.17 -12.04
C GLY A 472 38.65 38.21 -11.82
N MET A 473 38.18 38.88 -12.88
CA MET A 473 37.16 39.91 -12.84
C MET A 473 36.01 39.53 -13.77
N ALA A 474 34.79 39.92 -13.41
CA ALA A 474 33.60 39.49 -14.12
C ALA A 474 33.45 40.20 -15.49
N MET A 475 33.68 39.45 -16.56
CA MET A 475 33.51 39.92 -17.95
C MET A 475 32.29 39.34 -18.65
N GLU A 476 31.79 38.21 -18.16
CA GLU A 476 30.61 37.52 -18.70
C GLU A 476 29.73 37.01 -17.55
N GLY A 477 28.42 37.00 -17.80
CA GLY A 477 27.41 36.45 -16.90
C GLY A 477 27.16 34.98 -17.22
N SER A 478 27.01 34.16 -16.19
CA SER A 478 26.70 32.74 -16.30
C SER A 478 25.66 32.33 -15.26
N ILE A 479 25.41 31.02 -15.14
CA ILE A 479 24.45 30.45 -14.21
C ILE A 479 25.20 29.54 -13.23
N CYS A 480 24.88 29.65 -11.94
CA CYS A 480 25.42 28.76 -10.92
C CYS A 480 24.96 27.33 -11.21
N PRO A 481 25.90 26.36 -11.34
CA PRO A 481 25.56 24.98 -11.66
C PRO A 481 24.80 24.27 -10.53
N GLU A 482 24.85 24.80 -9.30
CA GLU A 482 24.19 24.20 -8.13
C GLU A 482 22.77 24.71 -7.91
N CYS A 483 22.54 26.03 -8.05
CA CYS A 483 21.27 26.64 -7.67
C CYS A 483 20.56 27.42 -8.78
N GLY A 484 21.15 27.49 -9.98
CA GLY A 484 20.53 28.20 -11.11
C GLY A 484 20.53 29.73 -10.99
N ALA A 485 21.09 30.31 -9.92
CA ALA A 485 21.20 31.76 -9.76
C ALA A 485 22.19 32.36 -10.77
N ARG A 486 21.95 33.61 -11.20
CA ARG A 486 22.90 34.33 -12.07
C ARG A 486 24.20 34.63 -11.34
N VAL A 487 25.32 34.29 -11.97
CA VAL A 487 26.68 34.50 -11.48
C VAL A 487 27.54 35.26 -12.48
N GLY A 488 28.65 35.83 -12.04
CA GLY A 488 29.53 36.63 -12.91
C GLY A 488 29.06 38.09 -13.02
N GLY A 489 29.12 38.66 -14.22
CA GLY A 489 28.90 40.10 -14.45
C GLY A 489 29.36 40.55 -15.83
N GLY A 490 29.67 41.84 -15.98
CA GLY A 490 30.12 42.40 -17.25
C GLY A 490 30.95 43.66 -17.03
N ASP A 491 31.79 44.00 -18.01
CA ASP A 491 32.67 45.17 -17.95
C ASP A 491 33.51 45.25 -16.65
N HIS A 492 34.11 44.12 -16.27
CA HIS A 492 34.84 43.91 -15.01
C HIS A 492 34.01 44.16 -13.72
N THR A 493 32.70 44.31 -13.86
CA THR A 493 31.80 44.62 -12.76
C THR A 493 30.99 43.38 -12.40
N LEU A 494 31.19 42.90 -11.17
CA LEU A 494 30.43 41.78 -10.62
C LEU A 494 28.96 42.17 -10.43
N LEU A 495 28.03 41.25 -10.69
CA LEU A 495 26.63 41.43 -10.32
C LEU A 495 26.53 41.74 -8.82
N SER A 496 25.71 42.73 -8.45
CA SER A 496 25.53 43.18 -7.06
C SER A 496 25.03 42.10 -6.10
N THR A 497 24.44 41.03 -6.65
CA THR A 497 23.94 39.88 -5.90
C THR A 497 25.02 38.82 -5.62
N ASN A 498 26.21 38.95 -6.20
CA ASN A 498 27.33 38.04 -6.01
C ASN A 498 28.37 38.70 -5.08
N THR A 499 29.12 37.91 -4.32
CA THR A 499 30.13 38.42 -3.37
C THR A 499 31.47 37.72 -3.55
N VAL A 500 32.57 38.33 -3.11
CA VAL A 500 33.89 37.68 -3.12
C VAL A 500 33.96 36.60 -2.03
N ASN A 501 34.55 35.44 -2.34
CA ASN A 501 34.75 34.38 -1.36
C ASN A 501 36.05 34.61 -0.56
N ASN A 502 35.94 35.40 0.50
CA ASN A 502 37.09 35.76 1.34
C ASN A 502 37.75 34.55 2.04
N GLU A 503 37.00 33.47 2.31
CA GLU A 503 37.55 32.27 2.94
C GLU A 503 38.54 31.57 1.99
N PHE A 504 38.13 31.36 0.73
CA PHE A 504 38.97 30.68 -0.26
C PHE A 504 40.13 31.57 -0.69
N GLU A 505 39.93 32.88 -0.84
CA GLU A 505 41.02 33.82 -1.12
C GLU A 505 42.06 33.88 0.01
N ALA A 506 41.66 33.75 1.28
CA ALA A 506 42.59 33.73 2.41
C ALA A 506 43.41 32.43 2.52
N LEU A 507 42.94 31.34 1.91
CA LEU A 507 43.63 30.05 1.85
C LEU A 507 44.59 29.95 0.65
N ARG A 508 44.55 30.89 -0.29
CA ARG A 508 45.52 30.97 -1.40
C ARG A 508 46.90 31.33 -0.85
N GLY A 509 47.92 30.58 -1.26
CA GLY A 509 49.32 30.80 -0.87
C GLY A 509 49.77 30.16 0.45
N ARG A 510 49.00 29.22 1.01
CA ARG A 510 49.41 28.41 2.19
C ARG A 510 49.82 26.96 1.86
#